data_AF-A0AAJ5WUW3-F1
#
_entry.id   AF-A0AAJ5WUW3-F1
#
_cell.length_a   1.000
_cell.length_b   1.000
_cell.length_c   1.000
_cell.angle_alpha   90.00
_cell.angle_beta   90.00
_cell.angle_gamma   90.00
#
_symmetry.space_group_name_H-M   'P 1'
#
loop_
_entity.id
_entity.type
_entity.pdbx_description
1 polymer ?
#
loop_
_entity_poly.entity_id
_entity_poly.type
_entity_poly.pdbx_seq_one_letter_code
_entity_poly.pdbx_strand_id
1 'polypeptide(L)'
;MIALLLALSDPALVSTGVGRFAIYADVASIAREGDTARMRELQVTETGFKVGDVVYVGGWSRWAFNCRARTADRLDFASLRADGTEGPATPDAAPAYPAAPGGDAAELLAIACAPERPAETLTLDQAIRRGQAALAD
;
A
#
# COMPACT_ATOMS: atom_id res chain seq x y z
N MET A 1 21.60 -15.24 13.47
CA MET A 1 21.77 -15.46 12.02
C MET A 1 20.51 -16.13 11.54
N ILE A 2 19.55 -15.47 10.89
CA ILE A 2 19.63 -14.88 9.55
C ILE A 2 18.79 -13.59 9.56
N ALA A 3 19.44 -12.44 9.33
CA ALA A 3 18.72 -11.25 8.90
C ALA A 3 18.32 -11.51 7.45
N LEU A 4 17.05 -11.81 7.23
CA LEU A 4 16.50 -11.95 5.90
C LEU A 4 16.58 -10.55 5.27
N LEU A 5 17.61 -10.31 4.48
CA LEU A 5 17.59 -9.27 3.45
C LEU A 5 16.42 -9.64 2.53
N LEU A 6 15.23 -9.13 2.86
CA LEU A 6 14.21 -8.87 1.86
C LEU A 6 14.89 -7.91 0.90
N ALA A 7 15.46 -8.44 -0.18
CA ALA A 7 15.88 -7.64 -1.29
C ALA A 7 14.71 -6.71 -1.61
N LEU A 8 14.93 -5.41 -1.47
CA LEU A 8 14.00 -4.36 -1.87
C LEU A 8 13.91 -4.45 -3.40
N SER A 9 13.13 -5.40 -3.89
CA SER A 9 12.68 -5.41 -5.27
C SER A 9 11.87 -4.15 -5.50
N ASP A 10 12.05 -3.54 -6.67
CA ASP A 10 11.27 -2.37 -7.05
C ASP A 10 9.77 -2.66 -6.91
N PRO A 11 8.98 -1.72 -6.36
CA PRO A 11 7.55 -1.93 -6.17
C PRO A 11 6.85 -2.08 -7.51
N ALA A 12 5.86 -2.98 -7.56
CA ALA A 12 5.02 -3.19 -8.72
C ALA A 12 3.58 -2.87 -8.33
N LEU A 13 3.08 -1.72 -8.79
CA LEU A 13 1.90 -1.09 -8.20
C LEU A 13 0.64 -1.28 -9.05
N VAL A 14 -0.45 -1.67 -8.41
CA VAL A 14 -1.77 -1.84 -9.03
C VAL A 14 -2.75 -0.92 -8.34
N SER A 15 -3.45 -0.08 -9.10
CA SER A 15 -4.45 0.84 -8.52
C SER A 15 -5.63 0.06 -7.98
N THR A 16 -6.07 0.41 -6.77
CA THR A 16 -7.23 -0.23 -6.11
C THR A 16 -8.41 0.72 -5.95
N GLY A 17 -8.16 2.02 -5.96
CA GLY A 17 -9.22 3.02 -5.85
C GLY A 17 -8.69 4.42 -5.64
N VAL A 18 -9.58 5.39 -5.80
CA VAL A 18 -9.34 6.81 -5.48
C VAL A 18 -10.49 7.30 -4.62
N GLY A 19 -10.15 7.94 -3.50
CA GLY A 19 -11.08 8.58 -2.60
C GLY A 19 -10.41 9.81 -1.99
N ARG A 20 -10.22 9.81 -0.67
CA ARG A 20 -9.37 10.85 -0.03
C ARG A 20 -7.91 10.77 -0.49
N PHE A 21 -7.48 9.58 -0.87
CA PHE A 21 -6.16 9.28 -1.39
C PHE A 21 -6.30 8.36 -2.60
N ALA A 22 -5.29 8.31 -3.46
CA ALA A 22 -5.18 7.26 -4.48
C ALA A 22 -4.41 6.08 -3.89
N ILE A 23 -4.99 4.88 -3.94
CA ILE A 23 -4.48 3.69 -3.27
C ILE A 23 -3.92 2.71 -4.30
N TYR A 24 -2.76 2.15 -3.99
CA TYR A 24 -2.09 1.15 -4.83
C TYR A 24 -1.60 -0.05 -4.02
N ALA A 25 -1.92 -1.25 -4.47
CA ALA A 25 -1.35 -2.50 -3.97
C ALA A 25 0.06 -2.71 -4.55
N ASP A 26 1.06 -2.97 -3.69
CA ASP A 26 2.37 -3.42 -4.14
C ASP A 26 2.40 -4.94 -4.30
N VAL A 27 2.08 -5.39 -5.52
CA VAL A 27 1.96 -6.81 -5.82
C VAL A 27 3.30 -7.54 -5.85
N ALA A 28 4.43 -6.82 -5.93
CA ALA A 28 5.76 -7.42 -5.80
C ALA A 28 6.00 -7.89 -4.36
N SER A 29 5.51 -7.12 -3.38
CA SER A 29 5.67 -7.39 -1.94
C SER A 29 4.79 -8.51 -1.37
N ILE A 30 3.86 -9.07 -2.16
CA ILE A 30 2.92 -10.08 -1.67
C ILE A 30 3.68 -11.33 -1.20
N ALA A 31 3.47 -11.68 0.07
CA ALA A 31 3.91 -12.93 0.68
C ALA A 31 2.70 -13.66 1.30
N ARG A 32 2.53 -14.95 0.99
CA ARG A 32 1.39 -15.76 1.43
C ARG A 32 1.87 -16.95 2.27
N GLU A 33 1.19 -17.18 3.38
CA GLU A 33 1.45 -18.29 4.30
C GLU A 33 0.13 -18.77 4.91
N GLY A 34 -0.29 -19.99 4.55
CA GLY A 34 -1.60 -20.52 4.94
C GLY A 34 -2.75 -19.62 4.48
N ASP A 35 -3.62 -19.25 5.42
CA ASP A 35 -4.73 -18.31 5.15
C ASP A 35 -4.30 -16.83 5.24
N THR A 36 -3.03 -16.52 5.51
CA THR A 36 -2.56 -15.14 5.67
C THR A 36 -1.81 -14.65 4.42
N ALA A 37 -2.16 -13.45 3.93
CA ALA A 37 -1.39 -12.71 2.96
C ALA A 37 -0.84 -11.43 3.58
N ARG A 38 0.41 -11.08 3.31
CA ARG A 38 1.04 -9.81 3.69
C ARG A 38 1.44 -9.06 2.43
N MET A 39 1.30 -7.73 2.47
CA MET A 39 1.56 -6.86 1.32
C MET A 39 1.85 -5.44 1.82
N ARG A 40 2.58 -4.66 1.03
CA ARG A 40 2.65 -3.20 1.16
C ARG A 40 1.58 -2.52 0.30
N GLU A 41 1.14 -1.37 0.77
CA GLU A 41 0.26 -0.48 0.03
C GLU A 41 0.91 0.90 -0.04
N LEU A 42 0.82 1.53 -1.21
CA LEU A 42 1.16 2.93 -1.41
C LEU A 42 -0.12 3.76 -1.40
N GLN A 43 -0.17 4.69 -0.45
CA GLN A 43 -1.16 5.75 -0.43
C GLN A 43 -0.54 6.99 -1.07
N VAL A 44 -1.20 7.57 -2.08
CA VAL A 44 -0.77 8.82 -2.74
C VAL A 44 -1.70 9.96 -2.35
N THR A 45 -1.13 11.12 -2.04
CA THR A 45 -1.85 12.37 -1.74
C THR A 45 -1.79 13.35 -2.91
N GLU A 46 -2.58 14.41 -2.85
CA GLU A 46 -2.57 15.51 -3.81
C GLU A 46 -1.19 16.17 -4.00
N THR A 47 -0.99 16.81 -5.15
CA THR A 47 0.26 17.51 -5.44
C THR A 47 0.48 18.67 -4.48
N GLY A 48 1.69 18.79 -3.94
CA GLY A 48 2.07 19.91 -3.08
C GLY A 48 1.60 19.78 -1.63
N PHE A 49 1.12 18.61 -1.21
CA PHE A 49 0.83 18.32 0.19
C PHE A 49 2.08 18.52 1.07
N LYS A 50 1.98 19.41 2.06
CA LYS A 50 3.09 19.85 2.92
C LYS A 50 2.80 19.63 4.39
N VAL A 51 3.82 19.21 5.12
CA VAL A 51 3.85 19.22 6.58
C VAL A 51 5.11 19.96 7.02
N GLY A 52 4.93 21.16 7.57
CA GLY A 52 6.03 22.12 7.70
C GLY A 52 6.60 22.49 6.32
N ASP A 53 7.93 22.46 6.19
CA ASP A 53 8.63 22.79 4.94
C ASP A 53 8.87 21.58 4.03
N VAL A 54 8.39 20.39 4.41
CA VAL A 54 8.61 19.16 3.65
C VAL A 54 7.39 18.82 2.80
N VAL A 55 7.63 18.54 1.52
CA VAL A 55 6.62 18.05 0.57
C VAL A 55 6.57 16.53 0.59
N TYR A 56 5.37 15.97 0.71
CA TYR A 56 5.14 14.53 0.67
C TYR A 56 4.29 14.15 -0.54
N VAL A 57 4.53 12.95 -1.05
CA VAL A 57 3.71 12.32 -2.11
C VAL A 57 2.73 11.31 -1.54
N GLY A 58 2.85 10.98 -0.25
CA GLY A 58 1.93 10.10 0.47
C GLY A 58 2.67 9.25 1.49
N GLY A 59 2.50 7.93 1.45
CA GLY A 59 3.20 7.02 2.34
C GLY A 59 2.94 5.54 2.05
N TRP A 60 3.69 4.70 2.73
CA TRP A 60 3.59 3.25 2.67
C TRP A 60 2.96 2.70 3.94
N SER A 61 2.12 1.69 3.79
CA SER A 61 1.64 0.87 4.91
C SER A 61 1.89 -0.60 4.64
N ARG A 62 2.30 -1.33 5.66
CA ARG A 62 2.28 -2.80 5.66
C ARG A 62 0.92 -3.28 6.12
N TRP A 63 0.44 -4.32 5.47
CA TRP A 63 -0.83 -4.95 5.76
C TRP A 63 -0.69 -6.46 5.95
N ALA A 64 -1.51 -7.00 6.83
CA ALA A 64 -1.80 -8.43 6.91
C ALA A 64 -3.29 -8.66 6.65
N PHE A 65 -3.59 -9.69 5.86
CA PHE A 65 -4.94 -10.06 5.47
C PHE A 65 -5.17 -11.53 5.80
N ASN A 66 -6.33 -11.85 6.37
CA ASN A 66 -6.79 -13.23 6.48
C ASN A 66 -7.72 -13.52 5.30
N CYS A 67 -7.25 -14.33 4.34
CA CYS A 67 -7.96 -14.64 3.11
C CYS A 67 -9.22 -15.49 3.33
N ARG A 68 -9.24 -16.33 4.38
CA ARG A 68 -10.42 -17.14 4.75
C ARG A 68 -11.45 -16.31 5.50
N ALA A 69 -11.02 -15.61 6.55
CA ALA A 69 -11.88 -14.81 7.42
C ALA A 69 -12.26 -13.45 6.82
N ARG A 70 -11.61 -13.05 5.72
CA ARG A 70 -11.83 -11.77 5.01
C ARG A 70 -11.62 -10.55 5.90
N THR A 71 -10.60 -10.62 6.76
CA THR A 71 -10.20 -9.51 7.64
C THR A 71 -8.89 -8.87 7.16
N ALA A 72 -8.73 -7.59 7.48
CA ALA A 72 -7.55 -6.79 7.19
C ALA A 72 -6.99 -6.19 8.48
N ASP A 73 -5.68 -6.05 8.53
CA ASP A 73 -4.94 -5.47 9.63
C ASP A 73 -3.83 -4.57 9.05
N ARG A 74 -3.92 -3.27 9.30
CA ARG A 74 -2.86 -2.34 8.92
C ARG A 74 -1.85 -2.36 10.05
N LEU A 75 -0.59 -2.63 9.72
CA LEU A 75 0.45 -2.86 10.70
C LEU A 75 1.23 -1.59 11.04
N ASP A 76 1.32 -0.66 10.09
CA ASP A 76 2.05 0.60 10.25
C ASP A 76 1.75 1.63 9.16
N PHE A 77 2.40 2.79 9.29
CA PHE A 77 2.52 3.79 8.24
C PHE A 77 3.90 4.46 8.26
N ALA A 78 4.51 4.62 7.09
CA ALA A 78 5.74 5.38 6.86
C ALA A 78 5.48 6.45 5.80
N SER A 79 5.75 7.72 6.12
CA SER A 79 5.55 8.81 5.15
C SER A 79 6.56 8.73 4.00
N LEU A 80 6.14 9.12 2.80
CA LEU A 80 6.98 9.16 1.60
C LEU A 80 7.14 10.60 1.14
N ARG A 81 8.36 11.11 1.22
CA ARG A 81 8.72 12.46 0.75
C ARG A 81 8.76 12.50 -0.77
N ALA A 82 8.61 13.71 -1.33
CA ALA A 82 8.64 13.91 -2.78
C ALA A 82 9.99 13.58 -3.43
N ASP A 83 11.08 13.51 -2.65
CA ASP A 83 12.39 13.05 -3.11
C ASP A 83 12.56 11.51 -3.07
N GLY A 84 11.50 10.78 -2.73
CA GLY A 84 11.49 9.32 -2.61
C GLY A 84 11.97 8.80 -1.25
N THR A 85 12.37 9.68 -0.32
CA THR A 85 12.80 9.26 1.02
C THR A 85 11.61 8.77 1.83
N GLU A 86 11.66 7.50 2.22
CA GLU A 86 10.71 6.91 3.17
C GLU A 86 11.12 7.28 4.61
N GLY A 87 10.16 7.76 5.40
CA GLY A 87 10.30 8.05 6.81
C GLY A 87 10.29 6.79 7.68
N PRO A 88 10.44 6.93 9.00
CA PRO A 88 10.30 5.79 9.91
C PRO A 88 8.86 5.27 9.91
N ALA A 89 8.72 3.95 9.93
CA ALA A 89 7.42 3.30 10.09
C ALA A 89 6.91 3.47 11.53
N THR A 90 5.71 4.03 11.66
CA THR A 90 4.99 4.15 12.93
C THR A 90 4.00 3.00 13.03
N PRO A 91 4.09 2.12 14.04
CA PRO A 91 3.16 1.01 14.21
C PRO A 91 1.71 1.48 14.35
N ASP A 92 0.80 0.75 13.73
CA ASP A 92 -0.64 0.87 13.96
C ASP A 92 -1.05 -0.20 14.98
N ALA A 93 -1.71 0.23 16.06
CA ALA A 93 -2.12 -0.63 17.16
C ALA A 93 -3.60 -1.02 17.07
N ALA A 94 -4.31 -0.58 16.03
CA ALA A 94 -5.68 -0.97 15.80
C ALA A 94 -5.75 -2.50 15.57
N PRO A 95 -6.79 -3.18 16.06
CA PRO A 95 -6.96 -4.60 15.79
C PRO A 95 -7.39 -4.83 14.33
N ALA A 96 -7.15 -6.04 13.85
CA ALA A 96 -7.70 -6.52 12.59
C ALA A 96 -9.23 -6.37 12.56
N TYR A 97 -9.77 -6.01 11.40
CA TYR A 97 -11.20 -5.74 11.20
C TYR A 97 -11.74 -6.40 9.93
N PRO A 98 -13.06 -6.67 9.85
CA PRO A 98 -13.67 -7.16 8.62
C PRO A 98 -13.51 -6.17 7.47
N ALA A 99 -13.00 -6.63 6.33
CA ALA A 99 -12.85 -5.77 5.15
C ALA A 99 -14.21 -5.57 4.46
N ALA A 100 -14.83 -4.40 4.67
CA ALA A 100 -16.13 -4.06 4.12
C ALA A 100 -16.08 -3.89 2.59
N PRO A 101 -17.00 -4.48 1.82
CA PRO A 101 -17.03 -4.35 0.36
C PRO A 101 -17.01 -2.90 -0.12
N GLY A 102 -16.21 -2.60 -1.14
CA GLY A 102 -16.06 -1.26 -1.71
C GLY A 102 -15.17 -0.29 -0.89
N GLY A 103 -14.62 -0.72 0.24
CA GLY A 103 -13.59 0.03 0.97
C GLY A 103 -12.17 -0.39 0.59
N ASP A 104 -11.20 0.50 0.78
CA ASP A 104 -9.80 0.30 0.39
C ASP A 104 -9.23 -1.04 0.87
N ALA A 105 -9.49 -1.41 2.13
CA ALA A 105 -9.03 -2.66 2.71
C ALA A 105 -9.60 -3.90 2.01
N ALA A 106 -10.83 -3.85 1.49
CA ALA A 106 -11.43 -4.95 0.76
C ALA A 106 -10.81 -5.12 -0.64
N GLU A 107 -10.50 -4.01 -1.32
CA GLU A 107 -9.83 -4.02 -2.62
C GLU A 107 -8.38 -4.52 -2.50
N LEU A 108 -7.65 -4.05 -1.48
CA LEU A 108 -6.31 -4.55 -1.16
C LEU A 108 -6.33 -6.05 -0.81
N LEU A 109 -7.30 -6.47 0.01
CA LEU A 109 -7.47 -7.87 0.38
C LEU A 109 -7.76 -8.74 -0.85
N ALA A 110 -8.62 -8.28 -1.76
CA ALA A 110 -8.94 -8.99 -2.99
C ALA A 110 -7.68 -9.27 -3.82
N ILE A 111 -6.80 -8.27 -3.98
CA ILE A 111 -5.53 -8.42 -4.69
C ILE A 111 -4.56 -9.34 -3.92
N ALA A 112 -4.39 -9.11 -2.62
CA ALA A 112 -3.45 -9.87 -1.79
C ALA A 112 -3.80 -11.37 -1.77
N CYS A 113 -5.09 -11.71 -1.75
CA CYS A 113 -5.60 -13.07 -1.65
C CYS A 113 -5.94 -13.73 -3.00
N ALA A 114 -5.88 -13.00 -4.11
CA ALA A 114 -6.14 -13.57 -5.44
C ALA A 114 -5.11 -14.67 -5.77
N PRO A 115 -5.52 -15.80 -6.40
CA PRO A 115 -4.58 -16.85 -6.75
C PRO A 115 -3.50 -16.36 -7.72
N GLU A 116 -3.90 -15.50 -8.66
CA GLU A 116 -3.04 -14.92 -9.69
C GLU A 116 -2.62 -13.50 -9.31
N ARG A 117 -1.42 -13.10 -9.76
CA ARG A 117 -0.97 -11.71 -9.65
C ARG A 117 -1.42 -10.92 -10.88
N PRO A 118 -1.81 -9.64 -10.75
CA PRO A 118 -2.08 -8.79 -11.90
C PRO A 118 -0.87 -8.70 -12.84
N ALA A 119 -1.14 -8.77 -14.15
CA ALA A 119 -0.08 -8.75 -15.17
C ALA A 119 0.43 -7.32 -15.47
N GLU A 120 -0.44 -6.32 -15.36
CA GLU A 120 -0.10 -4.92 -15.59
C GLU A 120 0.15 -4.21 -14.27
N THR A 121 1.33 -3.61 -14.14
CA THR A 121 1.77 -2.91 -12.94
C THR A 121 2.44 -1.59 -13.31
N LEU A 122 2.41 -0.65 -12.38
CA LEU A 122 3.08 0.64 -12.47
C LEU A 122 4.36 0.63 -11.66
N THR A 123 5.34 1.41 -12.09
CA THR A 123 6.46 1.80 -11.22
C THR A 123 5.98 2.81 -10.17
N LEU A 124 6.79 3.03 -9.13
CA LEU A 124 6.50 4.03 -8.08
C LEU A 124 6.19 5.41 -8.67
N ASP A 125 7.07 5.93 -9.53
CA ASP A 125 6.90 7.24 -10.15
C ASP A 125 5.62 7.33 -11.01
N GLN A 126 5.26 6.25 -11.70
CA GLN A 126 4.03 6.20 -12.49
C GLN A 126 2.79 6.23 -11.59
N ALA A 127 2.79 5.47 -10.49
CA ALA A 127 1.70 5.45 -9.53
C ALA A 127 1.51 6.81 -8.85
N ILE A 128 2.60 7.45 -8.40
CA ILE A 128 2.55 8.80 -7.80
C ILE A 128 1.94 9.80 -8.77
N ARG A 129 2.44 9.88 -10.02
CA ARG A 129 1.92 10.82 -11.01
C ARG A 129 0.45 10.57 -11.35
N ARG A 130 0.06 9.30 -11.54
CA ARG A 130 -1.33 8.95 -11.87
C ARG A 130 -2.26 9.20 -10.68
N GLY A 131 -1.84 8.89 -9.46
CA GLY A 131 -2.64 9.10 -8.26
C GLY A 131 -2.87 10.58 -7.99
N GLN A 132 -1.83 11.40 -8.13
CA GLN A 132 -1.93 12.85 -8.01
C GLN A 132 -2.84 13.47 -9.07
N ALA A 133 -2.78 12.98 -10.32
CA ALA A 133 -3.67 13.42 -11.38
C ALA A 133 -5.12 13.04 -11.07
N ALA A 134 -5.38 11.81 -10.64
CA ALA A 134 -6.72 11.32 -10.35
C ALA A 134 -7.37 12.01 -9.12
N LEU A 135 -6.57 12.56 -8.20
CA LEU A 135 -7.08 13.33 -7.06
C LEU A 135 -7.42 14.80 -7.41
N ALA A 136 -7.01 15.27 -8.58
CA ALA A 136 -7.29 16.63 -9.05
C ALA A 136 -8.57 16.74 -9.88
N ASP A 137 -9.16 15.60 -10.27
CA ASP A 137 -10.41 15.47 -11.03
C ASP A 137 -11.65 15.51 -10.12
#